data_AF-X1RRX2-F1
#
_entry.id   AF-X1RRX2-F1
#
_cell.length_a   1.000
_cell.length_b   1.000
_cell.length_c   1.000
_cell.angle_alpha   90.00
_cell.angle_beta   90.00
_cell.angle_gamma   90.00
#
_symmetry.space_group_name_H-M   'P 1'
#
loop_
_entity.id
_entity.type
_entity.pdbx_description
1 polymer ?
#
loop_
_entity_poly.entity_id
_entity_poly.type
_entity_poly.pdbx_seq_one_letter_code
_entity_poly.pdbx_strand_id
1 'polypeptide(L)'
;MNVKNRDIYLKDPATWKLVNEGVANVNDERTSQAMVVLRYELETFVCDGQYEKGMEHVLDTYLKNIDQAQQPGVWVSGFYGSGKSHLVKMLRALWDDTVFEDGAGASGSVRLALLRIIFKSAGL
;
A
#
# COMPACT_ATOMS: atom_id res chain seq x y z
N MET A 1 -21.27 -24.13 21.27
CA MET A 1 -19.94 -24.17 20.61
C MET A 1 -19.09 -23.09 21.25
N ASN A 2 -17.89 -23.40 21.77
CA ASN A 2 -17.06 -22.41 22.46
C ASN A 2 -16.05 -21.83 21.46
N VAL A 3 -16.27 -20.59 21.02
CA VAL A 3 -15.41 -19.89 20.06
C VAL A 3 -14.18 -19.36 20.81
N LYS A 4 -12.98 -19.74 20.37
CA LYS A 4 -11.74 -19.19 20.93
C LYS A 4 -11.44 -17.85 20.26
N ASN A 5 -10.76 -16.96 20.96
CA ASN A 5 -10.38 -15.63 20.43
C ASN A 5 -9.65 -15.72 19.07
N ARG A 6 -8.78 -16.72 18.88
CA ARG A 6 -8.09 -16.96 17.60
C ARG A 6 -9.03 -17.25 16.43
N ASP A 7 -10.20 -17.82 16.70
CA ASP A 7 -11.18 -18.21 15.68
C ASP A 7 -11.93 -17.00 15.09
N ILE A 8 -11.75 -15.81 15.69
CA ILE A 8 -12.32 -14.53 15.22
C ILE A 8 -11.47 -13.93 14.08
N TYR A 9 -10.16 -14.22 14.07
CA TYR A 9 -9.23 -13.57 13.14
C TYR A 9 -9.13 -14.33 11.82
N LEU A 10 -8.99 -13.58 10.73
CA LEU A 10 -8.75 -14.15 9.40
C LEU A 10 -7.41 -14.91 9.33
N LYS A 11 -6.43 -14.51 10.14
CA LYS A 11 -5.11 -15.14 10.26
C LYS A 11 -4.89 -15.48 11.74
N ASP A 12 -4.49 -16.71 12.06
CA ASP A 12 -4.26 -17.13 13.45
C ASP A 12 -3.10 -16.31 14.04
N PRO A 13 -3.36 -15.47 15.06
CA PRO A 13 -2.33 -14.63 15.67
C PRO A 13 -1.25 -15.42 16.41
N ALA A 14 -1.48 -16.71 16.71
CA ALA A 14 -0.48 -17.58 17.31
C ALA A 14 0.61 -18.04 16.33
N THR A 15 0.31 -18.03 15.03
CA THR A 15 1.24 -18.49 13.97
C THR A 15 1.69 -17.37 13.05
N TRP A 16 0.88 -16.31 12.90
CA TRP A 16 1.17 -15.21 11.99
C TRP A 16 2.02 -14.13 12.68
N LYS A 17 3.25 -13.92 12.20
CA LYS A 17 4.15 -12.85 12.68
C LYS A 17 4.15 -11.65 11.74
N LEU A 18 4.31 -10.46 12.30
CA LEU A 18 4.48 -9.23 11.52
C LEU A 18 5.92 -9.20 11.01
N VAL A 19 6.12 -9.31 9.70
CA VAL A 19 7.48 -9.36 9.12
C VAL A 19 8.27 -8.06 9.37
N ASN A 20 7.56 -6.93 9.50
CA ASN A 20 8.15 -5.63 9.81
C ASN A 20 8.08 -5.27 11.31
N GLU A 21 7.68 -6.19 12.19
CA GLU A 21 7.53 -5.96 13.64
C GLU A 21 6.63 -4.75 13.98
N GLY A 22 5.71 -4.38 13.08
CA GLY A 22 4.81 -3.25 13.24
C GLY A 22 5.42 -1.88 12.92
N VAL A 23 6.65 -1.82 12.40
CA VAL A 23 7.34 -0.58 12.04
C VAL A 23 7.65 -0.55 10.56
N ALA A 24 7.03 0.39 9.83
CA ALA A 24 7.36 0.63 8.43
C ALA A 24 8.66 1.44 8.34
N ASN A 25 9.72 0.81 7.82
CA ASN A 25 10.95 1.51 7.47
C ASN A 25 10.86 2.01 6.03
N VAL A 26 11.17 3.29 5.82
CA VAL A 26 11.08 3.95 4.51
C VAL A 26 12.50 4.25 4.05
N ASN A 27 13.05 3.31 3.29
CA ASN A 27 14.35 3.39 2.64
C ASN A 27 14.25 2.79 1.23
N ASP A 28 15.33 2.90 0.46
CA ASP A 28 15.42 2.41 -0.92
C ASP A 28 16.15 1.07 -1.04
N GLU A 29 16.28 0.32 0.07
CA GLU A 29 16.98 -0.95 0.07
C GLU A 29 16.23 -1.99 -0.77
N ARG A 30 16.99 -2.73 -1.60
CA ARG A 30 16.46 -3.81 -2.47
C ARG A 30 17.06 -5.18 -2.15
N THR A 31 17.50 -5.37 -0.91
CA THR A 31 17.92 -6.70 -0.43
C THR A 31 16.73 -7.65 -0.46
N SER A 32 16.98 -8.97 -0.57
CA SER A 32 15.90 -9.97 -0.55
C SER A 32 15.00 -9.82 0.67
N GLN A 33 15.57 -9.51 1.84
CA GLN A 33 14.83 -9.24 3.07
C GLN A 33 13.95 -8.00 2.97
N ALA A 34 14.47 -6.89 2.41
CA ALA A 34 13.68 -5.68 2.20
C ALA A 34 12.52 -5.91 1.22
N MET A 35 12.73 -6.73 0.18
CA MET A 35 11.69 -7.10 -0.78
C MET A 35 10.60 -7.98 -0.15
N VAL A 36 10.96 -8.91 0.74
CA VAL A 36 10.00 -9.70 1.53
C VAL A 36 9.16 -8.80 2.44
N VAL A 37 9.80 -7.83 3.11
CA VAL A 37 9.11 -6.83 3.94
C VAL A 37 8.16 -5.98 3.09
N LEU A 38 8.60 -5.50 1.93
CA LEU A 38 7.78 -4.69 1.02
C LEU A 38 6.55 -5.45 0.54
N ARG A 39 6.71 -6.72 0.11
CA ARG A 39 5.57 -7.58 -0.27
C ARG A 39 4.59 -7.71 0.89
N TYR A 40 5.09 -8.04 2.08
CA TYR A 40 4.28 -8.17 3.28
C TYR A 40 3.49 -6.88 3.57
N GLU A 41 4.14 -5.73 3.47
CA GLU A 41 3.50 -4.42 3.67
C GLU A 41 2.41 -4.18 2.63
N LEU A 42 2.64 -4.44 1.34
CA LEU A 42 1.62 -4.29 0.29
C LEU A 42 0.40 -5.21 0.51
N GLU A 43 0.60 -6.45 0.92
CA GLU A 43 -0.48 -7.42 1.18
C GLU A 43 -1.32 -7.07 2.43
N THR A 44 -0.68 -6.40 3.40
CA THR A 44 -1.28 -6.05 4.69
C THR A 44 -1.67 -4.58 4.80
N PHE A 45 -1.34 -3.76 3.80
CA PHE A 45 -1.64 -2.34 3.80
C PHE A 45 -3.15 -2.11 3.79
N VAL A 46 -3.63 -1.36 4.79
CA VAL A 46 -5.03 -0.98 4.94
C VAL A 46 -5.18 0.43 4.41
N CYS A 47 -5.75 0.56 3.21
CA CYS A 47 -6.00 1.84 2.56
C CYS A 47 -7.49 2.17 2.61
N ASP A 48 -7.96 2.56 3.79
CA ASP A 48 -9.35 2.97 4.02
C ASP A 48 -9.41 4.42 4.51
N GLY A 49 -10.57 5.07 4.35
CA GLY A 49 -10.83 6.38 4.95
C GLY A 49 -10.00 7.50 4.34
N GLN A 50 -9.10 8.12 5.11
CA GLN A 50 -8.30 9.27 4.62
C GLN A 50 -7.17 8.85 3.68
N TYR A 51 -6.63 7.65 3.81
CA TYR A 51 -5.65 7.14 2.84
C TYR A 51 -6.31 6.88 1.48
N GLU A 52 -7.48 6.27 1.48
CA GLU A 52 -8.27 6.03 0.27
C GLU A 52 -8.55 7.35 -0.47
N LYS A 53 -9.12 8.33 0.24
CA LYS A 53 -9.42 9.65 -0.33
C LYS A 53 -8.18 10.37 -0.84
N GLY A 54 -7.08 10.32 -0.08
CA GLY A 54 -5.82 10.91 -0.48
C GLY A 54 -5.26 10.28 -1.75
N MET A 55 -5.23 8.95 -1.81
CA MET A 55 -4.74 8.22 -2.97
C MET A 55 -5.61 8.43 -4.21
N GLU A 56 -6.93 8.39 -4.07
CA GLU A 56 -7.86 8.72 -5.15
C GLU A 56 -7.59 10.12 -5.70
N HIS A 57 -7.42 11.11 -4.82
CA HIS A 57 -7.15 12.49 -5.22
C HIS A 57 -5.82 12.65 -5.96
N VAL A 58 -4.77 11.95 -5.52
CA VAL A 58 -3.46 11.94 -6.18
C VAL A 58 -3.58 11.35 -7.60
N LEU A 59 -4.18 10.18 -7.72
CA LEU A 59 -4.32 9.48 -9.00
C LEU A 59 -5.23 10.25 -9.97
N ASP A 60 -6.37 10.74 -9.51
CA ASP A 60 -7.30 11.56 -10.29
C ASP A 60 -6.63 12.85 -10.80
N THR A 61 -5.87 13.54 -9.93
CA THR A 61 -5.13 14.75 -10.32
C THR A 61 -4.08 14.42 -11.38
N TYR A 62 -3.32 13.34 -11.21
CA TYR A 62 -2.31 12.93 -12.18
C TYR A 62 -2.94 12.62 -13.54
N LEU A 63 -3.99 11.79 -13.57
CA LEU A 63 -4.67 11.39 -14.80
C LEU A 63 -5.28 12.58 -15.55
N LYS A 64 -5.89 13.52 -14.84
CA LYS A 64 -6.44 14.76 -15.43
C LYS A 64 -5.38 15.65 -16.08
N ASN A 65 -4.13 15.54 -15.65
CA ASN A 65 -3.04 16.38 -16.13
C ASN A 65 -2.05 15.63 -17.05
N ILE A 66 -2.30 14.37 -17.41
CA ILE A 66 -1.33 13.53 -18.14
C ILE A 66 -0.88 14.15 -19.48
N ASP A 67 -1.78 14.83 -20.18
CA ASP A 67 -1.50 15.50 -21.46
C ASP A 67 -1.16 17.00 -21.30
N GLN A 68 -1.02 17.49 -20.07
CA GLN A 68 -0.72 18.88 -19.79
C GLN A 68 0.80 19.09 -19.70
N ALA A 69 1.24 20.32 -19.99
CA ALA A 69 2.66 20.68 -19.95
C ALA A 69 3.27 20.63 -18.53
N GLN A 70 2.44 20.58 -17.49
CA GLN A 70 2.86 20.55 -16.09
C GLN A 70 2.08 19.50 -15.30
N GLN A 71 2.77 18.81 -14.39
CA GLN A 71 2.20 17.88 -13.44
C GLN A 71 2.20 18.50 -12.03
N PRO A 72 1.03 18.66 -11.38
CA PRO A 72 0.96 19.18 -10.03
C PRO A 72 1.70 18.28 -9.03
N GLY A 73 2.49 18.88 -8.15
CA GLY A 73 3.06 18.18 -7.00
C GLY A 73 2.00 17.91 -5.93
N VAL A 74 2.25 16.89 -5.11
CA VAL A 74 1.36 16.49 -4.00
C VAL A 74 2.05 16.71 -2.66
N TRP A 75 1.30 17.21 -1.68
CA TRP A 75 1.76 17.33 -0.29
C TRP A 75 1.00 16.37 0.63
N VAL A 76 1.71 15.44 1.27
CA VAL A 76 1.12 14.49 2.24
C VAL A 76 1.35 14.99 3.66
N SER A 77 0.26 15.34 4.36
CA SER A 77 0.29 15.88 5.73
C SER A 77 -0.54 15.04 6.72
N GLY A 78 -0.32 15.25 8.02
CA GLY A 78 -0.97 14.48 9.09
C GLY A 78 -0.11 14.30 10.34
N PHE A 79 -0.73 13.84 11.43
CA PHE A 79 -0.10 13.70 12.75
C PHE A 79 1.02 12.65 12.82
N TYR A 80 1.85 12.66 13.86
CA TYR A 80 2.86 11.62 14.07
C TYR A 80 2.20 10.24 14.20
N GLY A 81 2.86 9.19 13.65
CA GLY A 81 2.31 7.84 13.66
C GLY A 81 1.13 7.60 12.69
N SER A 82 0.65 8.63 11.99
CA SER A 82 -0.45 8.50 11.01
C SER A 82 -0.05 7.84 9.68
N GLY A 83 1.10 7.16 9.62
CA GLY A 83 1.62 6.39 8.48
C GLY A 83 1.82 7.13 7.14
N LYS A 84 2.05 8.45 7.15
CA LYS A 84 2.31 9.25 5.93
C LYS A 84 3.42 8.68 5.05
N SER A 85 4.59 8.41 5.65
CA SER A 85 5.74 7.88 4.90
C SER A 85 5.46 6.45 4.39
N HIS A 86 4.68 5.68 5.14
CA HIS A 86 4.25 4.34 4.71
C HIS A 86 3.31 4.44 3.49
N LEU A 87 2.34 5.36 3.49
CA LEU A 87 1.49 5.64 2.33
C LEU A 87 2.33 5.97 1.09
N VAL A 88 3.32 6.86 1.21
CA VAL A 88 4.21 7.23 0.10
C VAL A 88 5.04 6.03 -0.39
N LYS A 89 5.54 5.19 0.52
CA LYS A 89 6.25 3.94 0.18
C LYS A 89 5.37 2.99 -0.63
N MET A 90 4.12 2.78 -0.21
CA MET A 90 3.17 1.92 -0.92
C MET A 90 2.82 2.49 -2.29
N LEU A 91 2.52 3.79 -2.37
CA LEU A 91 2.26 4.49 -3.63
C LEU A 91 3.40 4.32 -4.62
N ARG A 92 4.65 4.53 -4.19
CA ARG A 92 5.83 4.35 -5.04
C ARG A 92 5.95 2.91 -5.54
N ALA A 93 5.85 1.93 -4.65
CA ALA A 93 6.01 0.53 -5.03
C ALA A 93 5.00 0.10 -6.09
N LEU A 94 3.76 0.61 -5.99
CA LEU A 94 2.69 0.41 -6.97
C LEU A 94 2.94 1.16 -8.26
N TRP A 95 3.42 2.40 -8.18
CA TRP A 95 3.73 3.23 -9.33
C TRP A 95 4.82 2.62 -10.22
N ASP A 96 5.88 2.12 -9.57
CA ASP A 96 7.01 1.47 -10.24
C ASP A 96 6.70 0.02 -10.66
N ASP A 97 5.51 -0.50 -10.31
CA ASP A 97 5.15 -1.92 -10.35
C ASP A 97 6.29 -2.85 -9.93
N THR A 98 6.80 -2.63 -8.71
CA THR A 98 8.04 -3.25 -8.23
C THR A 98 7.98 -4.77 -8.36
N VAL A 99 8.94 -5.36 -9.07
CA VAL A 99 9.02 -6.79 -9.33
C VAL A 99 9.73 -7.51 -8.18
N PHE A 100 9.13 -8.59 -7.70
CA PHE A 100 9.68 -9.45 -6.66
C PHE A 100 10.44 -10.66 -7.23
N GLU A 101 11.12 -11.43 -6.38
CA GLU A 101 11.97 -12.56 -6.80
C GLU A 101 11.22 -13.66 -7.57
N ASP A 102 9.92 -13.82 -7.35
CA ASP A 102 9.06 -14.77 -8.07
C ASP A 102 8.49 -14.21 -9.39
N GLY A 103 8.88 -13.00 -9.77
CA GLY A 103 8.39 -12.31 -10.96
C GLY A 103 7.04 -11.62 -10.82
N ALA A 104 6.38 -11.71 -9.66
CA ALA A 104 5.15 -10.96 -9.43
C ALA A 104 5.45 -9.44 -9.30
N GLY A 105 4.57 -8.62 -9.86
CA GLY A 105 4.58 -7.17 -9.66
C GLY A 105 3.87 -6.73 -8.38
N ALA A 106 4.18 -5.53 -7.89
CA ALA A 106 3.52 -4.91 -6.74
C ALA A 106 2.01 -4.75 -6.96
N SER A 107 1.59 -4.43 -8.19
CA SER A 107 0.18 -4.31 -8.58
C SER A 107 -0.61 -5.62 -8.44
N GLY A 108 0.07 -6.78 -8.54
CA GLY A 108 -0.54 -8.10 -8.33
C GLY A 108 -0.68 -8.49 -6.85
N SER A 109 -0.02 -7.75 -5.94
CA SER A 109 0.06 -8.08 -4.51
C SER A 109 -0.87 -7.22 -3.64
N VAL A 110 -1.67 -6.33 -4.24
CA VAL A 110 -2.56 -5.40 -3.52
C VAL A 110 -3.93 -5.99 -3.21
N ARG A 111 -4.49 -5.51 -2.08
CA ARG A 111 -5.86 -5.82 -1.70
C ARG A 111 -6.87 -5.24 -2.68
N LEU A 112 -8.02 -5.93 -2.79
CA LEU A 112 -9.18 -5.52 -3.57
C LEU A 112 -9.63 -4.06 -3.31
N ALA A 113 -9.52 -3.58 -2.07
CA ALA A 113 -9.85 -2.20 -1.72
C ALA A 113 -8.99 -1.18 -2.49
N LEU A 114 -7.69 -1.46 -2.66
CA LEU A 114 -6.79 -0.61 -3.44
C LEU A 114 -7.10 -0.65 -4.93
N LEU A 115 -7.39 -1.83 -5.47
CA LEU A 115 -7.77 -1.97 -6.87
C LEU A 115 -9.02 -1.15 -7.20
N ARG A 116 -9.99 -1.10 -6.28
CA ARG A 116 -11.19 -0.25 -6.44
C ARG A 116 -10.84 1.23 -6.62
N ILE A 117 -9.85 1.74 -5.88
CA ILE A 117 -9.40 3.14 -5.99
C ILE A 117 -8.80 3.40 -7.36
N ILE A 118 -7.92 2.49 -7.82
CA ILE A 118 -7.25 2.61 -9.12
C ILE A 118 -8.29 2.60 -10.25
N PHE A 119 -9.21 1.64 -10.24
CA PHE A 119 -10.28 1.56 -11.25
C PHE A 119 -11.17 2.80 -11.24
N LYS A 120 -11.58 3.26 -10.05
CA LYS A 120 -12.37 4.48 -9.90
C LYS A 120 -11.66 5.70 -10.49
N SER A 121 -10.38 5.91 -10.18
CA SER A 121 -9.59 7.02 -10.73
C SER A 121 -9.38 6.88 -12.24
N ALA A 122 -9.24 5.66 -12.77
CA ALA A 122 -9.11 5.38 -14.20
C ALA A 122 -10.44 5.45 -14.98
N GLY A 123 -11.58 5.61 -14.29
CA GLY A 123 -12.91 5.59 -14.90
C GLY A 123 -13.34 4.21 -15.40
N LEU A 124 -12.82 3.14 -14.80
CA LEU A 124 -13.07 1.73 -15.12
C LEU A 124 -13.99 1.03 -14.10
#